data_AF-A0A350LTE1-F1
#
_entry.id   AF-A0A350LTE1-F1
#
_cell.length_a   1.000
_cell.length_b   1.000
_cell.length_c   1.000
_cell.angle_alpha   90.00
_cell.angle_beta   90.00
_cell.angle_gamma   90.00
#
_symmetry.space_group_name_H-M   'P 1'
#
loop_
_entity.id
_entity.type
_entity.pdbx_description
1 polymer ?
#
loop_
_entity_poly.entity_id
_entity_poly.type
_entity_poly.pdbx_seq_one_letter_code
_entity_poly.pdbx_strand_id
1 'polypeptide(L)'
;MKDDPGMTRSPLSALLVLGLLCATGAEAQSLNELRTRLQATLQRSLGRSMLGGALPHVDLATGAVTRYYPTENHEIILRMDDIYVMCATLVSENGDEAPVDYYIAESDGRFGVIRMEIDNRAPLHALMDAGRAARLE
;
A
#
# COMPACT_ATOMS: atom_id res chain seq x y z
N MET A 1 4.15 -45.65 65.54
CA MET A 1 2.98 -46.07 64.73
C MET A 1 1.77 -45.48 65.45
N LYS A 2 1.52 -44.18 65.30
CA LYS A 2 0.78 -43.45 64.25
C LYS A 2 -0.64 -43.15 64.78
N ASP A 3 -0.81 -41.92 65.26
CA ASP A 3 -2.10 -41.24 65.39
C ASP A 3 -1.91 -39.79 64.91
N ASP A 4 -2.71 -39.41 63.93
CA ASP A 4 -2.72 -38.13 63.20
C ASP A 4 -3.30 -36.97 64.03
N PRO A 5 -2.84 -35.72 63.85
CA PRO A 5 -3.66 -34.55 64.10
C PRO A 5 -4.39 -34.12 62.81
N GLY A 6 -5.71 -34.02 62.91
CA GLY A 6 -6.59 -33.54 61.85
C GLY A 6 -6.41 -32.05 61.51
N MET A 7 -6.56 -31.79 60.22
CA MET A 7 -7.52 -30.83 59.65
C MET A 7 -7.47 -29.37 60.14
N THR A 8 -6.88 -28.49 59.32
CA THR A 8 -7.62 -27.34 58.76
C THR A 8 -7.09 -27.00 57.37
N ARG A 9 -8.00 -27.04 56.40
CA ARG A 9 -7.81 -26.73 54.99
C ARG A 9 -7.79 -25.21 54.81
N SER A 10 -6.76 -24.67 54.15
CA SER A 10 -6.79 -23.33 53.57
C SER A 10 -6.55 -23.44 52.06
N PRO A 11 -7.59 -23.44 51.21
CA PRO A 11 -7.46 -23.22 49.79
C PRO A 11 -7.78 -21.75 49.50
N LEU A 12 -6.81 -20.86 49.69
CA LEU A 12 -6.98 -19.46 49.31
C LEU A 12 -5.66 -18.87 48.86
N SER A 13 -5.33 -19.11 47.60
CA SER A 13 -4.62 -18.14 46.77
C SER A 13 -5.08 -18.42 45.35
N ALA A 14 -6.18 -17.75 45.03
CA ALA A 14 -6.86 -17.78 43.75
C ALA A 14 -5.89 -17.43 42.62
N LEU A 15 -6.07 -18.14 41.51
CA LEU A 15 -5.44 -17.89 40.21
C LEU A 15 -5.44 -16.39 39.88
N LEU A 16 -4.26 -15.79 39.86
CA LEU A 16 -4.02 -14.49 39.22
C LEU A 16 -3.43 -14.73 37.83
N VAL A 17 -4.21 -15.38 36.95
CA VAL A 17 -3.88 -15.57 35.54
C VAL A 17 -5.10 -15.17 34.72
N LEU A 18 -5.39 -13.88 34.69
CA LEU A 18 -6.35 -13.32 33.73
C LEU A 18 -6.01 -11.84 33.51
N GLY A 19 -5.32 -11.55 32.41
CA GLY A 19 -4.97 -10.16 32.08
C GLY A 19 -4.10 -9.95 30.84
N LEU A 20 -3.46 -10.99 30.28
CA LEU A 20 -2.81 -10.89 28.95
C LEU A 20 -3.79 -11.31 27.85
N LEU A 21 -4.90 -10.59 27.73
CA LEU A 21 -5.72 -10.64 26.53
C LEU A 21 -5.37 -9.42 25.67
N CYS A 22 -4.50 -9.67 24.70
CA CYS A 22 -4.56 -9.10 23.36
C CYS A 22 -4.84 -7.59 23.27
N ALA A 23 -3.90 -6.77 23.73
CA ALA A 23 -3.72 -5.44 23.15
C ALA A 23 -2.99 -5.58 21.81
N THR A 24 -3.64 -6.17 20.79
CA THR A 24 -3.24 -5.92 19.40
C THR A 24 -3.72 -4.51 19.10
N GLY A 25 -2.89 -3.52 19.43
CA GLY A 25 -3.08 -2.17 18.96
C GLY A 25 -3.04 -2.21 17.44
N ALA A 26 -4.20 -2.11 16.79
CA ALA A 26 -4.25 -1.63 15.43
C ALA A 26 -3.76 -0.20 15.49
N GLU A 27 -2.46 0.02 15.22
CA GLU A 27 -1.93 1.37 15.11
C GLU A 27 -2.66 2.05 13.95
N ALA A 28 -3.45 3.08 14.29
CA ALA A 28 -4.04 3.95 13.30
C ALA A 28 -2.88 4.69 12.60
N GLN A 29 -2.47 4.18 11.45
CA GLN A 29 -1.40 4.77 10.65
C GLN A 29 -1.81 6.19 10.25
N SER A 30 -0.90 7.15 10.45
CA SER A 30 -1.16 8.53 10.01
C SER A 30 -1.17 8.63 8.48
N LEU A 31 -1.97 9.56 7.92
CA LEU A 31 -2.00 9.81 6.48
C LEU A 31 -0.62 10.20 5.92
N ASN A 32 0.20 10.89 6.70
CA ASN A 32 1.58 11.23 6.32
C ASN A 32 2.47 9.99 6.26
N GLU A 33 2.35 9.09 7.23
CA GLU A 33 3.09 7.83 7.20
C GLU A 33 2.68 6.96 6.01
N LEU A 34 1.37 6.89 5.72
CA LEU A 34 0.86 6.20 4.53
C LEU A 34 1.40 6.81 3.24
N ARG A 35 1.32 8.13 3.07
CA ARG A 35 1.90 8.82 1.92
C ARG A 35 3.39 8.48 1.76
N THR A 36 4.14 8.48 2.86
CA THR A 36 5.57 8.17 2.84
C THR A 36 5.83 6.72 2.40
N ARG A 37 5.07 5.76 2.92
CA ARG A 37 5.19 4.34 2.55
C ARG A 37 4.80 4.09 1.09
N LEU A 38 3.77 4.76 0.59
CA LEU A 38 3.35 4.67 -0.81
C LEU A 38 4.38 5.30 -1.75
N GLN A 39 4.90 6.50 -1.44
CA GLN A 39 5.98 7.14 -2.20
C GLN A 39 7.24 6.28 -2.26
N ALA A 40 7.67 5.74 -1.12
CA ALA A 40 8.83 4.84 -1.07
C ALA A 40 8.58 3.55 -1.87
N THR A 41 7.33 3.08 -1.93
CA THR A 41 6.94 1.93 -2.74
C THR A 41 7.01 2.22 -4.23
N LEU A 42 6.54 3.39 -4.67
CA LEU A 42 6.70 3.84 -6.05
C LEU A 42 8.17 3.95 -6.45
N GLN A 43 8.99 4.61 -5.64
CA GLN A 43 10.42 4.76 -5.89
C GLN A 43 11.11 3.39 -6.04
N ARG A 44 10.80 2.46 -5.13
CA ARG A 44 11.30 1.08 -5.20
C ARG A 44 10.79 0.33 -6.43
N SER A 45 9.53 0.53 -6.83
CA SER A 45 8.96 -0.09 -8.02
C SER A 45 9.64 0.41 -9.29
N LEU A 46 9.75 1.73 -9.44
CA LEU A 46 10.45 2.37 -10.55
C LEU A 46 11.91 1.92 -10.62
N GLY A 47 12.62 1.90 -9.49
CA GLY A 47 14.01 1.43 -9.44
C GLY A 47 14.20 -0.01 -9.93
N ARG A 48 13.19 -0.88 -9.81
CA ARG A 48 13.22 -2.26 -10.35
C ARG A 48 12.79 -2.37 -11.81
N SER A 49 11.91 -1.49 -12.26
CA SER A 49 11.33 -1.54 -13.61
C SER A 49 12.14 -0.75 -14.65
N MET A 50 12.94 0.22 -14.22
CA MET A 50 13.74 1.03 -15.14
C MET A 50 14.96 0.27 -15.68
N LEU A 51 15.23 0.45 -16.97
CA LEU A 51 16.41 -0.06 -17.68
C LEU A 51 17.22 1.12 -18.24
N GLY A 52 18.44 1.31 -17.73
CA GLY A 52 19.28 2.44 -18.15
C GLY A 52 18.66 3.81 -17.84
N GLY A 53 17.96 3.92 -16.70
CA GLY A 53 17.34 5.17 -16.24
C GLY A 53 15.99 5.51 -16.86
N ALA A 54 15.46 4.69 -17.77
CA ALA A 54 14.13 4.87 -18.34
C ALA A 54 13.22 3.69 -18.03
N LEU A 55 11.94 3.96 -17.86
CA LEU A 55 10.88 2.98 -17.74
C LEU A 55 10.43 2.55 -19.16
N PRO A 56 10.75 1.33 -19.62
CA PRO A 56 10.22 0.84 -20.88
C PRO A 56 8.74 0.52 -20.73
N HIS A 57 7.94 0.94 -21.72
CA HIS A 57 6.52 0.64 -21.82
C HIS A 57 6.23 0.03 -23.19
N VAL A 58 5.48 -1.06 -23.21
CA VAL A 58 5.05 -1.72 -24.45
C VAL A 58 3.57 -1.42 -24.66
N ASP A 59 3.25 -0.74 -25.74
CA ASP A 59 1.88 -0.65 -26.23
C ASP A 59 1.50 -2.00 -26.84
N LEU A 60 0.56 -2.71 -26.20
CA LEU A 60 0.15 -4.04 -26.64
C LEU A 60 -0.77 -4.03 -27.88
N ALA A 61 -1.36 -2.89 -28.23
CA ALA A 61 -2.18 -2.75 -29.43
C ALA A 61 -1.30 -2.56 -30.68
N THR A 62 -0.21 -1.80 -30.56
CA THR A 62 0.68 -1.47 -31.69
C THR A 62 1.98 -2.27 -31.71
N GLY A 63 2.39 -2.82 -30.56
CA GLY A 63 3.70 -3.44 -30.36
C GLY A 63 4.84 -2.42 -30.18
N ALA A 64 4.54 -1.12 -30.13
CA ALA A 64 5.55 -0.08 -29.95
C ALA A 64 6.15 -0.12 -28.54
N VAL A 65 7.43 0.22 -28.43
CA VAL A 65 8.12 0.36 -27.14
C VAL A 65 8.53 1.81 -26.95
N THR A 66 8.02 2.44 -25.91
CA THR A 66 8.35 3.82 -25.53
C THR A 66 9.16 3.83 -24.24
N ARG A 67 10.19 4.68 -24.18
CA ARG A 67 10.97 4.88 -22.96
C ARG A 67 10.49 6.15 -22.27
N TYR A 68 10.16 6.00 -21.00
CA TYR A 68 9.64 7.09 -20.17
C TYR A 68 10.58 7.43 -19.03
N TYR A 69 10.67 8.71 -18.71
CA TYR A 69 11.47 9.25 -17.62
C TYR A 69 10.55 9.81 -16.54
N PRO A 70 10.62 9.31 -15.30
CA PRO A 70 9.83 9.86 -14.19
C PRO A 70 10.19 11.31 -13.91
N THR A 71 9.17 12.14 -13.67
CA THR A 71 9.34 13.52 -13.21
C THR A 71 8.93 13.62 -11.74
N GLU A 72 7.88 14.38 -11.43
CA GLU A 72 7.33 14.54 -10.09
C GLU A 72 6.05 13.70 -9.91
N ASN A 73 5.87 13.18 -8.71
CA ASN A 73 4.64 12.50 -8.32
C ASN A 73 3.62 13.55 -7.84
N HIS A 74 2.36 13.41 -8.23
CA HIS A 74 1.30 14.25 -7.70
C HIS A 74 1.02 13.91 -6.23
N GLU A 75 0.71 14.93 -5.42
CA GLU A 75 0.49 14.74 -3.99
C GLU A 75 -0.82 14.02 -3.66
N ILE A 76 -1.78 14.04 -4.58
CA ILE A 76 -3.12 13.48 -4.38
C ILE A 76 -3.05 11.96 -4.43
N ILE A 77 -3.58 11.32 -3.38
CA ILE A 77 -3.78 9.87 -3.30
C ILE A 77 -5.28 9.62 -3.41
N LEU A 78 -5.66 8.70 -4.29
CA LEU A 78 -7.03 8.20 -4.33
C LEU A 78 -7.08 6.82 -3.65
N ARG A 79 -8.24 6.48 -3.10
CA ARG A 79 -8.53 5.17 -2.51
C ARG A 79 -9.71 4.53 -3.22
N MET A 80 -9.57 3.24 -3.51
CA MET A 80 -10.61 2.34 -4.02
C MET A 80 -10.52 1.04 -3.24
N ASP A 81 -11.47 0.80 -2.34
CA ASP A 81 -11.41 -0.35 -1.42
C ASP A 81 -10.07 -0.39 -0.66
N ASP A 82 -9.28 -1.46 -0.82
CA ASP A 82 -7.94 -1.62 -0.24
C ASP A 82 -6.79 -1.26 -1.20
N ILE A 83 -7.12 -0.60 -2.32
CA ILE A 83 -6.18 -0.14 -3.34
C ILE A 83 -6.01 1.37 -3.22
N TYR A 84 -4.75 1.81 -3.31
CA TYR A 84 -4.38 3.22 -3.42
C TYR A 84 -3.97 3.53 -4.86
N VAL A 85 -4.36 4.70 -5.36
CA VAL A 85 -3.92 5.20 -6.68
C VAL A 85 -3.08 6.44 -6.47
N MET A 86 -1.86 6.41 -7.00
CA MET A 86 -0.99 7.57 -7.07
C MET A 86 -0.81 7.98 -8.53
N CYS A 87 -1.03 9.26 -8.82
CA CYS A 87 -0.83 9.82 -10.16
C CYS A 87 0.56 10.48 -10.25
N ALA A 88 1.18 10.43 -11.42
CA ALA A 88 2.39 11.20 -11.71
C ALA A 88 2.45 11.57 -13.20
N THR A 89 3.49 12.29 -13.58
CA THR A 89 3.82 12.57 -14.98
C THR A 89 5.13 11.90 -15.36
N LEU A 90 5.13 11.26 -16.53
CA LEU A 90 6.31 10.74 -17.20
C LEU A 90 6.61 11.60 -18.42
N VAL A 91 7.85 11.60 -18.87
CA VAL A 91 8.26 12.27 -20.12
C VAL A 91 8.87 11.25 -21.07
N SER A 92 8.47 11.26 -22.33
CA SER A 92 9.02 10.38 -23.38
C SER A 92 10.41 10.85 -23.84
N GLU A 93 11.10 10.03 -24.62
CA GLU A 93 12.37 10.44 -25.28
C GLU A 93 12.21 11.66 -26.20
N ASN A 94 11.01 11.90 -26.71
CA ASN A 94 10.71 13.04 -27.58
C ASN A 94 10.32 14.30 -26.80
N GLY A 95 10.23 14.21 -25.46
CA GLY A 95 9.81 15.31 -24.59
C GLY A 95 8.29 15.39 -24.37
N ASP A 96 7.52 14.40 -24.83
CA ASP A 96 6.07 14.38 -24.62
C ASP A 96 5.73 13.96 -23.19
N GLU A 97 4.85 14.71 -22.53
CA GLU A 97 4.33 14.33 -21.22
C GLU A 97 3.27 13.24 -21.34
N ALA A 98 3.35 12.23 -20.47
CA ALA A 98 2.38 11.15 -20.36
C ALA A 98 1.96 10.99 -18.90
N PRO A 99 0.67 11.15 -18.56
CA PRO A 99 0.19 10.90 -17.22
C PRO A 99 0.25 9.41 -16.90
N VAL A 100 0.57 9.07 -15.66
CA VAL A 100 0.62 7.66 -15.20
C VAL A 100 -0.18 7.45 -13.93
N ASP A 101 -0.93 6.35 -13.87
CA ASP A 101 -1.59 5.85 -12.67
C ASP A 101 -0.89 4.63 -12.13
N TYR A 102 -0.49 4.68 -10.87
CA TYR A 102 0.02 3.53 -10.14
C TYR A 102 -1.04 3.03 -9.17
N TYR A 103 -1.52 1.81 -9.39
CA TYR A 103 -2.44 1.11 -8.49
C TYR A 103 -1.61 0.27 -7.53
N ILE A 104 -1.77 0.53 -6.24
CA ILE A 104 -0.94 -0.02 -5.17
C ILE A 104 -1.85 -0.79 -4.20
N ALA A 105 -1.53 -2.05 -3.95
CA ALA A 105 -2.20 -2.87 -2.94
C ALA A 105 -1.26 -3.11 -1.76
N GLU A 106 -1.85 -3.39 -0.60
CA GLU A 106 -1.14 -3.84 0.60
C GLU A 106 -1.34 -5.36 0.80
N SER A 107 -0.27 -6.08 1.09
CA SER A 107 -0.29 -7.48 1.54
C SER A 107 0.73 -7.67 2.63
N ASP A 108 0.34 -8.27 3.75
CA ASP A 108 1.22 -8.57 4.90
C ASP A 108 2.05 -7.36 5.36
N GLY A 109 1.42 -6.18 5.43
CA GLY A 109 2.07 -4.92 5.83
C GLY A 109 3.02 -4.34 4.78
N ARG A 110 2.99 -4.85 3.53
CA ARG A 110 3.85 -4.41 2.44
C ARG A 110 3.03 -3.89 1.28
N PHE A 111 3.38 -2.70 0.81
CA PHE A 111 2.80 -2.12 -0.38
C PHE A 111 3.52 -2.60 -1.65
N GLY A 112 2.75 -2.82 -2.71
CA GLY A 112 3.26 -3.16 -4.03
C GLY A 112 2.41 -2.57 -5.15
N VAL A 113 3.05 -2.09 -6.21
CA VAL A 113 2.36 -1.67 -7.44
C VAL A 113 1.85 -2.93 -8.15
N ILE A 114 0.54 -3.02 -8.35
CA ILE A 114 -0.13 -4.14 -9.01
C ILE A 114 -0.55 -3.82 -10.45
N ARG A 115 -0.68 -2.54 -10.79
CA ARG A 115 -1.03 -2.08 -12.14
C ARG A 115 -0.47 -0.68 -12.38
N MET A 116 -0.14 -0.43 -13.65
CA MET A 116 0.30 0.86 -14.13
C MET A 116 -0.41 1.19 -15.44
N GLU A 117 -1.06 2.35 -15.52
CA GLU A 117 -1.65 2.86 -16.75
C GLU A 117 -0.89 4.11 -17.18
N ILE A 118 -0.15 4.04 -18.29
CA ILE A 118 0.56 5.18 -18.88
C ILE A 118 -0.29 5.70 -20.03
N ASP A 119 -0.50 7.02 -20.05
CA ASP A 119 -1.32 7.73 -21.05
C ASP A 119 -2.73 7.14 -21.25
N ASN A 120 -3.27 6.51 -20.20
CA ASN A 120 -4.59 5.89 -20.22
C ASN A 120 -5.38 6.29 -18.98
N ARG A 121 -5.97 7.49 -19.03
CA ARG A 121 -6.78 8.08 -17.94
C ARG A 121 -8.19 7.52 -17.83
N ALA A 122 -8.70 6.93 -18.92
CA ALA A 122 -10.09 6.51 -19.02
C ALA A 122 -10.54 5.54 -17.91
N PRO A 123 -9.74 4.52 -17.51
CA PRO A 123 -10.10 3.63 -16.42
C PRO A 123 -10.27 4.36 -15.08
N LEU A 124 -9.35 5.27 -14.73
CA LEU A 124 -9.43 5.98 -13.46
C LEU A 124 -10.62 6.93 -13.41
N HIS A 125 -10.88 7.68 -14.50
CA HIS A 125 -12.05 8.55 -14.56
C HIS A 125 -13.35 7.76 -14.42
N ALA A 126 -13.48 6.61 -15.10
CA ALA A 126 -14.65 5.75 -14.94
C ALA A 126 -14.84 5.25 -13.50
N LEU A 127 -13.75 4.94 -12.78
CA LEU A 127 -13.81 4.57 -11.36
C LEU A 127 -14.24 5.74 -10.47
N MET A 128 -13.77 6.96 -10.76
CA MET A 128 -14.17 8.17 -10.03
C MET A 128 -15.64 8.52 -10.28
N ASP A 129 -16.08 8.50 -11.54
CA ASP A 129 -17.45 8.79 -11.95
C ASP A 129 -18.44 7.78 -11.35
N ALA A 130 -18.02 6.52 -11.20
CA ALA A 130 -18.80 5.48 -10.53
C ALA A 130 -18.75 5.56 -8.99
N GLY A 131 -18.03 6.52 -8.41
CA GLY A 131 -17.84 6.65 -6.96
C GLY A 131 -17.02 5.53 -6.34
N ARG A 132 -16.27 4.76 -7.14
CA ARG A 132 -15.42 3.65 -6.70
C ARG A 132 -14.03 4.10 -6.26
N ALA A 133 -13.53 5.20 -6.84
CA ALA A 133 -12.28 5.83 -6.45
C ALA A 133 -12.58 7.24 -5.93
N ALA A 134 -12.09 7.56 -4.73
CA ALA A 134 -12.25 8.87 -4.12
C ALA A 134 -10.93 9.37 -3.55
N ARG A 135 -10.80 10.69 -3.39
CA ARG A 135 -9.63 11.28 -2.72
C ARG A 135 -9.53 10.74 -1.30
N LEU A 136 -8.32 10.35 -0.90
CA LEU A 136 -8.01 10.00 0.47
C LEU A 136 -7.86 11.31 1.28
N GLU A 137 -8.78 11.51 2.24
CA GLU A 137 -8.78 12.63 3.19
C GLU A 137 -8.16 12.27 4.54
#